data_AF-A0A7C5SUT8-F1
#
_entry.id   AF-A0A7C5SUT8-F1
#
_cell.length_a   1.000
_cell.length_b   1.000
_cell.length_c   1.000
_cell.angle_alpha   90.00
_cell.angle_beta   90.00
_cell.angle_gamma   90.00
#
_symmetry.space_group_name_H-M   'P 1'
#
loop_
_entity.id
_entity.type
_entity.pdbx_description
1 polymer ?
#
loop_
_entity_poly.entity_id
_entity_poly.type
_entity_poly.pdbx_seq_one_letter_code
_entity_poly.pdbx_strand_id
1 'polypeptide(L)'
;MWLLFVLLLGLLQAGSFTVNIVPPDLDEKTLGIKILDQKQIVYNKIDGIKFSEISDLAYYPKTHSLFMVSDEGKLFEFRTEFDNKIKKLRPVRSGKLRKKSGKKFKKWRRDSEGMTLDGQGRLLISFEEKPRIAWFHKNSEKYGRLIRTYSLPKKLRKMKHFRGKNKGLEALAWHPRYGILTAAEWPLKRDGKKKQTIYALNGREWHFKAEPEGNSAVSAIEVTDDGNILVLERSFTGMMHPFVVTLKKV
;
A
#
# COMPACT_ATOMS: atom_id res chain seq x y z
N MET A 1 -26.82 46.42 8.99
CA MET A 1 -25.44 46.70 8.55
C MET A 1 -24.54 45.62 9.13
N TRP A 2 -24.15 44.65 8.28
CA TRP A 2 -22.95 43.78 8.32
C TRP A 2 -22.53 43.15 9.67
N LEU A 3 -22.35 41.84 9.83
CA LEU A 3 -21.64 40.90 8.96
C LEU A 3 -22.16 39.46 9.07
N LEU A 4 -22.19 38.82 7.91
CA LEU A 4 -22.37 37.38 7.70
C LEU A 4 -21.39 36.56 8.56
N PHE A 5 -21.95 35.66 9.37
CA PHE A 5 -21.27 34.42 9.70
C PHE A 5 -21.28 33.56 8.43
N VAL A 6 -20.20 33.60 7.65
CA VAL A 6 -19.99 32.68 6.54
C VAL A 6 -19.76 31.29 7.14
N LEU A 7 -20.85 30.54 7.28
CA LEU A 7 -20.84 29.09 7.28
C LEU A 7 -20.18 28.63 5.98
N LEU A 8 -18.87 28.45 5.99
CA LEU A 8 -18.15 27.68 4.99
C LEU A 8 -18.55 26.21 5.18
N LEU A 9 -19.77 25.88 4.71
CA LEU A 9 -20.11 24.54 4.26
C LEU A 9 -19.20 24.26 3.06
N GLY A 10 -17.95 23.89 3.36
CA GLY A 10 -17.06 23.29 2.40
C GLY A 10 -17.71 21.98 1.95
N LEU A 11 -18.50 22.04 0.89
CA LEU A 11 -18.78 20.89 0.05
C LEU A 11 -17.40 20.39 -0.38
N LEU A 12 -16.86 19.38 0.33
CA LEU A 12 -15.66 18.69 -0.10
C LEU A 12 -15.96 18.15 -1.49
N GLN A 13 -15.45 18.86 -2.51
CA GLN A 13 -15.63 18.45 -3.88
C GLN A 13 -14.92 17.10 -4.02
N ALA A 14 -15.70 16.09 -4.41
CA ALA A 14 -15.15 14.79 -4.68
C ALA A 14 -14.27 14.88 -5.93
N GLY A 15 -12.99 14.52 -5.85
CA GLY A 15 -12.07 14.74 -6.95
C GLY A 15 -10.62 14.39 -6.65
N SER A 16 -9.77 14.77 -7.61
CA SER A 16 -8.32 14.68 -7.52
C SER A 16 -7.74 16.08 -7.66
N PHE A 17 -6.89 16.48 -6.72
CA PHE A 17 -6.33 17.82 -6.59
C PHE A 17 -4.82 17.75 -6.64
N THR A 18 -4.18 18.66 -7.37
CA THR A 18 -2.72 18.79 -7.33
C THR A 18 -2.29 19.25 -5.96
N VAL A 19 -1.26 18.62 -5.42
CA VAL A 19 -0.63 18.99 -4.13
C VAL A 19 0.87 18.98 -4.28
N ASN A 20 1.59 19.58 -3.33
CA ASN A 20 3.03 19.41 -3.21
C ASN A 20 3.36 18.99 -1.77
N ILE A 21 3.86 17.77 -1.60
CA ILE A 21 4.30 17.21 -0.32
C ILE A 21 5.81 17.32 -0.12
N VAL A 22 6.55 17.81 -1.13
CA VAL A 22 8.00 18.03 -1.03
C VAL A 22 8.26 19.23 -0.11
N PRO A 23 9.10 19.08 0.93
CA PRO A 23 9.53 20.20 1.75
C PRO A 23 10.11 21.33 0.90
N PRO A 24 9.87 22.62 1.25
CA PRO A 24 10.30 23.76 0.42
C PRO A 24 11.80 23.80 0.10
N ASP A 25 12.63 23.26 1.00
CA ASP A 25 14.10 23.28 0.89
C ASP A 25 14.68 22.05 0.15
N LEU A 26 13.83 21.16 -0.37
CA LEU A 26 14.25 19.98 -1.12
C LEU A 26 13.91 20.10 -2.60
N ASP A 27 14.89 19.82 -3.45
CA ASP A 27 14.75 19.77 -4.91
C ASP A 27 15.05 18.37 -5.47
N GLU A 28 14.87 18.19 -6.78
CA GLU A 28 15.13 16.90 -7.45
C GLU A 28 16.56 16.40 -7.21
N LYS A 29 17.54 17.32 -7.14
CA LYS A 29 18.95 17.00 -6.94
C LYS A 29 19.20 16.45 -5.54
N THR A 30 18.60 17.07 -4.53
CA THR A 30 18.74 16.68 -3.12
C THR A 30 17.96 15.40 -2.82
N LEU A 31 16.80 15.22 -3.45
CA LEU A 31 15.98 14.01 -3.30
C LEU A 31 16.58 12.80 -4.03
N GLY A 32 17.40 13.02 -5.07
CA GLY A 32 17.91 11.94 -5.93
C GLY A 32 16.82 11.23 -6.74
N ILE A 33 15.61 11.78 -6.75
CA ILE A 33 14.45 11.31 -7.50
C ILE A 33 13.73 12.49 -8.13
N LYS A 34 13.10 12.24 -9.26
CA LYS A 34 12.22 13.20 -9.92
C LYS A 34 10.76 12.83 -9.65
N ILE A 35 10.05 13.67 -8.90
CA ILE A 35 8.61 13.52 -8.70
C ILE A 35 7.89 14.16 -9.87
N LEU A 36 7.29 13.34 -10.73
CA LEU A 36 6.64 13.82 -11.95
C LEU A 36 5.31 14.55 -11.69
N ASP A 37 4.53 14.05 -10.73
CA ASP A 37 3.24 14.61 -10.35
C ASP A 37 2.81 14.13 -8.96
N GLN A 38 1.89 14.86 -8.33
CA GLN A 38 1.41 14.62 -6.98
C GLN A 38 -0.07 14.98 -6.88
N LYS A 39 -0.88 14.04 -6.39
CA LYS A 39 -2.33 14.21 -6.29
C LYS A 39 -2.84 13.83 -4.90
N GLN A 40 -3.70 14.67 -4.35
CA GLN A 40 -4.60 14.29 -3.27
C GLN A 40 -5.92 13.81 -3.87
N ILE A 41 -6.43 12.70 -3.37
CA ILE A 41 -7.69 12.09 -3.82
C ILE A 41 -8.70 12.20 -2.69
N VAL A 42 -9.82 12.87 -2.94
CA VAL A 42 -10.85 13.12 -1.92
C VAL A 42 -12.18 12.60 -2.44
N TYR A 43 -12.72 11.58 -1.80
CA TYR A 43 -14.07 11.08 -2.03
C TYR A 43 -14.67 10.71 -0.68
N ASN A 44 -15.94 11.04 -0.42
CA ASN A 44 -16.62 10.53 0.75
C ASN A 44 -16.94 9.03 0.57
N LYS A 45 -17.59 8.70 -0.56
CA LYS A 45 -17.93 7.33 -0.95
C LYS A 45 -17.67 7.12 -2.43
N ILE A 46 -17.33 5.89 -2.79
CA ILE A 46 -17.29 5.40 -4.17
C ILE A 46 -18.20 4.18 -4.19
N ASP A 47 -19.23 4.18 -5.03
CA ASP A 47 -20.17 3.06 -5.16
C ASP A 47 -20.71 2.58 -3.78
N GLY A 48 -21.17 3.56 -2.97
CA GLY A 48 -21.72 3.34 -1.63
C GLY A 48 -20.71 2.97 -0.52
N ILE A 49 -19.44 2.71 -0.82
CA ILE A 49 -18.41 2.38 0.17
C ILE A 49 -17.57 3.61 0.50
N LYS A 50 -17.40 3.90 1.81
CA LYS A 50 -16.55 4.99 2.30
C LYS A 50 -15.11 4.83 1.79
N PHE A 51 -14.60 5.85 1.10
CA PHE A 51 -13.21 5.90 0.64
C PHE A 51 -12.33 6.46 1.78
N SER A 52 -11.55 5.60 2.42
CA SER A 52 -10.71 5.97 3.57
C SER A 52 -9.68 4.88 3.85
N GLU A 53 -8.66 5.21 4.63
CA GLU A 53 -7.63 4.30 5.16
C GLU A 53 -6.91 3.50 4.07
N ILE A 54 -6.55 4.14 2.95
CA ILE A 54 -5.86 3.46 1.86
C ILE A 54 -4.44 3.10 2.32
N SER A 55 -4.13 1.79 2.31
CA SER A 55 -2.82 1.26 2.71
C SER A 55 -1.87 1.16 1.52
N ASP A 56 -2.36 0.68 0.36
CA ASP A 56 -1.51 0.43 -0.81
C ASP A 56 -2.28 0.50 -2.14
N LEU A 57 -1.53 0.53 -3.25
CA LEU A 57 -2.00 0.71 -4.61
C LEU A 57 -1.28 -0.21 -5.61
N ALA A 58 -1.95 -0.57 -6.69
CA ALA A 58 -1.37 -1.40 -7.76
C ALA A 58 -1.89 -0.96 -9.12
N TYR A 59 -0.98 -0.61 -10.03
CA TYR A 59 -1.34 -0.18 -11.38
C TYR A 59 -1.31 -1.35 -12.36
N TYR A 60 -2.37 -1.48 -13.17
CA TYR A 60 -2.45 -2.45 -14.26
C TYR A 60 -2.42 -1.74 -15.62
N PRO A 61 -1.25 -1.69 -16.30
CA PRO A 61 -1.11 -0.97 -17.56
C PRO A 61 -2.07 -1.45 -18.65
N LYS A 62 -2.30 -2.77 -18.74
CA LYS A 62 -3.14 -3.38 -19.79
C LYS A 62 -4.58 -2.85 -19.83
N THR A 63 -5.11 -2.38 -18.70
CA THR A 63 -6.45 -1.80 -18.63
C THR A 63 -6.44 -0.36 -18.13
N HIS A 64 -5.27 0.25 -17.91
CA HIS A 64 -5.14 1.54 -17.24
C HIS A 64 -5.91 1.63 -15.91
N SER A 65 -5.95 0.53 -15.16
CA SER A 65 -6.66 0.45 -13.88
C SER A 65 -5.69 0.63 -12.71
N LEU A 66 -5.99 1.56 -11.80
CA LEU A 66 -5.32 1.70 -10.52
C LEU A 66 -6.20 1.11 -9.43
N PHE A 67 -5.75 0.01 -8.83
CA PHE A 67 -6.40 -0.61 -7.69
C PHE A 67 -5.88 0.02 -6.40
N MET A 68 -6.75 0.17 -5.40
CA MET A 68 -6.39 0.65 -4.06
C MET A 68 -7.04 -0.25 -3.00
N VAL A 69 -6.28 -0.64 -1.98
CA VAL A 69 -6.79 -1.42 -0.85
C VAL A 69 -6.72 -0.59 0.43
N SER A 70 -7.70 -0.75 1.32
CA SER A 70 -7.68 -0.15 2.65
C SER A 70 -7.36 -1.17 3.74
N ASP A 71 -6.85 -0.72 4.89
CA ASP A 71 -6.71 -1.54 6.11
C ASP A 71 -8.05 -2.22 6.51
N GLU A 72 -9.19 -1.58 6.24
CA GLU A 72 -10.51 -2.12 6.54
C GLU A 72 -10.99 -3.19 5.54
N GLY A 73 -10.14 -3.63 4.60
CA GLY A 73 -10.45 -4.60 3.57
C GLY A 73 -11.47 -4.08 2.56
N LYS A 74 -11.39 -2.80 2.18
CA LYS A 74 -12.10 -2.22 1.04
C LYS A 74 -11.18 -2.23 -0.17
N LEU A 75 -11.77 -2.35 -1.36
CA LEU A 75 -11.04 -2.39 -2.62
C LEU A 75 -11.67 -1.40 -3.58
N PHE A 76 -10.87 -0.53 -4.18
CA PHE A 76 -11.31 0.47 -5.13
C PHE A 76 -10.59 0.29 -6.45
N GLU A 77 -11.26 0.62 -7.54
CA GLU A 77 -10.65 0.70 -8.87
C GLU A 77 -10.87 2.09 -9.43
N PHE A 78 -9.80 2.68 -9.93
CA PHE A 78 -9.82 3.92 -10.70
C PHE A 78 -9.35 3.64 -12.12
N ARG A 79 -9.98 4.31 -13.10
CA ARG A 79 -9.42 4.45 -14.44
C ARG A 79 -8.42 5.58 -14.40
N THR A 80 -7.28 5.35 -15.01
CA THR A 80 -6.17 6.31 -15.08
C THR A 80 -5.93 6.75 -16.51
N GLU A 81 -5.51 7.99 -16.66
CA GLU A 81 -4.93 8.51 -17.89
C GLU A 81 -3.61 9.17 -17.50
N PHE A 82 -2.50 8.67 -18.05
CA PHE A 82 -1.15 9.16 -17.82
C PHE A 82 -0.58 9.71 -19.13
N ASP A 83 0.16 10.81 -19.03
CA ASP A 83 1.25 11.11 -19.96
C ASP A 83 2.57 10.99 -19.17
N ASN A 84 3.32 12.09 -19.03
CA ASN A 84 4.40 12.20 -18.04
C ASN A 84 3.87 12.49 -16.63
N LYS A 85 2.61 12.91 -16.50
CA LYS A 85 1.91 13.27 -15.27
C LYS A 85 0.56 12.56 -15.18
N ILE A 86 -0.12 12.73 -14.05
CA ILE A 86 -1.45 12.18 -13.82
C ILE A 86 -2.49 13.14 -14.42
N LYS A 87 -2.98 12.83 -15.62
CA LYS A 87 -4.05 13.62 -16.25
C LYS A 87 -5.39 13.40 -15.58
N LYS A 88 -5.70 12.15 -15.25
CA LYS A 88 -7.03 11.78 -14.74
C LYS A 88 -6.98 10.55 -13.85
N LEU A 89 -7.74 10.63 -12.76
CA LEU A 89 -8.08 9.51 -11.90
C LEU A 89 -9.60 9.51 -11.73
N ARG A 90 -10.30 8.58 -12.38
CA ARG A 90 -11.76 8.47 -12.30
C ARG A 90 -12.16 7.21 -11.55
N PRO A 91 -12.95 7.30 -10.46
CA PRO A 91 -13.44 6.11 -9.78
C PRO A 91 -14.31 5.27 -10.73
N VAL A 92 -14.08 3.97 -10.74
CA VAL A 92 -14.82 3.00 -11.58
C VAL A 92 -15.79 2.20 -10.74
N ARG A 93 -15.31 1.63 -9.64
CA ARG A 93 -16.12 0.81 -8.72
C ARG A 93 -15.44 0.68 -7.37
N SER A 94 -16.21 0.20 -6.39
CA SER A 94 -15.67 -0.24 -5.12
C SER A 94 -16.19 -1.62 -4.73
N GLY A 95 -15.54 -2.23 -3.75
CA GLY A 95 -15.88 -3.53 -3.23
C GLY A 95 -15.30 -3.72 -1.84
N LYS A 96 -15.61 -4.85 -1.23
CA LYS A 96 -15.01 -5.25 0.04
C LYS A 96 -14.42 -6.63 -0.12
N LEU A 97 -13.30 -6.88 0.53
CA LEU A 97 -12.67 -8.19 0.54
C LEU A 97 -13.62 -9.22 1.17
N ARG A 98 -13.75 -10.37 0.51
CA ARG A 98 -14.63 -11.48 0.91
C ARG A 98 -13.89 -12.81 0.88
N LYS A 99 -14.35 -13.75 1.70
CA LYS A 99 -13.89 -15.15 1.66
C LYS A 99 -14.22 -15.80 0.31
N LYS A 100 -13.61 -16.95 0.02
CA LYS A 100 -13.92 -17.74 -1.18
C LYS A 100 -15.39 -18.12 -1.30
N SER A 101 -16.13 -18.21 -0.18
CA SER A 101 -17.57 -18.45 -0.16
C SER A 101 -18.44 -17.19 -0.38
N GLY A 102 -17.85 -16.00 -0.51
CA GLY A 102 -18.58 -14.72 -0.58
C GLY A 102 -18.92 -14.13 0.79
N LYS A 103 -18.76 -14.88 1.89
CA LYS A 103 -19.00 -14.39 3.25
C LYS A 103 -17.98 -13.32 3.65
N LYS A 104 -18.41 -12.39 4.51
CA LYS A 104 -17.56 -11.34 5.11
C LYS A 104 -16.41 -11.96 5.93
N PHE A 105 -15.26 -11.27 5.94
CA PHE A 105 -14.22 -11.53 6.94
C PHE A 105 -14.66 -11.01 8.32
N LYS A 106 -14.16 -11.64 9.39
CA LYS A 106 -14.18 -11.02 10.73
C LYS A 106 -13.30 -9.76 10.69
N LYS A 107 -13.56 -8.75 11.53
CA LYS A 107 -12.82 -7.47 11.55
C LYS A 107 -11.30 -7.70 11.54
N TRP A 108 -10.78 -8.39 12.55
CA TRP A 108 -9.36 -8.76 12.68
C TRP A 108 -8.78 -9.61 11.54
N ARG A 109 -9.61 -10.16 10.64
CA ARG A 109 -9.12 -10.96 9.51
C ARG A 109 -9.07 -10.18 8.21
N ARG A 110 -9.60 -8.96 8.14
CA ARG A 110 -9.69 -8.19 6.89
C ARG A 110 -8.59 -7.15 6.72
N ASP A 111 -7.84 -6.94 7.81
CA ASP A 111 -6.68 -6.07 7.96
C ASP A 111 -5.64 -6.29 6.86
N SER A 112 -5.72 -5.46 5.82
CA SER A 112 -4.96 -5.61 4.58
C SER A 112 -4.08 -4.41 4.32
N GLU A 113 -2.79 -4.65 4.16
CA GLU A 113 -1.79 -3.58 4.05
C GLU A 113 -1.23 -3.50 2.63
N GLY A 114 -0.50 -4.52 2.19
CA GLY A 114 0.20 -4.50 0.90
C GLY A 114 -0.60 -5.08 -0.25
N MET A 115 -0.36 -4.59 -1.46
CA MET A 115 -1.02 -5.01 -2.69
C MET A 115 -0.10 -4.96 -3.91
N THR A 116 -0.23 -5.93 -4.80
CA THR A 116 0.50 -5.90 -6.08
C THR A 116 -0.26 -6.67 -7.16
N LEU A 117 0.23 -6.58 -8.40
CA LEU A 117 -0.18 -7.43 -9.51
C LEU A 117 1.00 -8.31 -9.90
N ASP A 118 0.77 -9.61 -10.09
CA ASP A 118 1.85 -10.46 -10.61
C ASP A 118 1.99 -10.42 -12.13
N GLY A 119 2.95 -11.19 -12.67
CA GLY A 119 3.23 -11.27 -14.11
C GLY A 119 2.06 -11.74 -14.96
N GLN A 120 1.01 -12.31 -14.37
CA GLN A 120 -0.24 -12.67 -15.05
C GLN A 120 -1.38 -11.66 -14.80
N GLY A 121 -1.10 -10.56 -14.11
CA GLY A 121 -2.07 -9.54 -13.71
C GLY A 121 -3.04 -10.02 -12.63
N ARG A 122 -2.66 -11.00 -11.80
CA ARG A 122 -3.48 -11.44 -10.66
C ARG A 122 -3.30 -10.45 -9.51
N LEU A 123 -4.41 -10.02 -8.89
CA LEU A 123 -4.38 -9.06 -7.78
C LEU A 123 -4.06 -9.78 -6.47
N LEU A 124 -2.90 -9.49 -5.90
CA LEU A 124 -2.40 -10.09 -4.67
C LEU A 124 -2.47 -9.08 -3.54
N ILE A 125 -2.88 -9.52 -2.35
CA ILE A 125 -3.03 -8.67 -1.16
C ILE A 125 -2.45 -9.39 0.06
N SER A 126 -1.65 -8.69 0.87
CA SER A 126 -1.14 -9.16 2.16
C SER A 126 -2.07 -8.74 3.32
N PHE A 127 -1.95 -9.41 4.46
CA PHE A 127 -2.75 -9.12 5.65
C PHE A 127 -1.88 -9.20 6.90
N GLU A 128 -2.13 -8.29 7.84
CA GLU A 128 -1.30 -8.08 9.02
C GLU A 128 -1.69 -9.00 10.19
N GLU A 129 -2.85 -8.80 10.83
CA GLU A 129 -3.25 -9.53 12.06
C GLU A 129 -3.26 -11.07 11.93
N LYS A 130 -3.59 -11.57 10.74
CA LYS A 130 -3.41 -12.99 10.36
C LYS A 130 -2.52 -13.06 9.13
N PRO A 131 -1.19 -13.16 9.32
CA PRO A 131 -0.21 -13.12 8.24
C PRO A 131 -0.56 -14.10 7.13
N ARG A 132 -0.88 -13.55 5.95
CA ARG A 132 -1.14 -14.31 4.72
C ARG A 132 -1.03 -13.40 3.52
N ILE A 133 -0.80 -14.00 2.37
CA ILE A 133 -0.94 -13.37 1.06
C ILE A 133 -2.01 -14.14 0.30
N ALA A 134 -2.88 -13.42 -0.42
CA ALA A 134 -4.00 -14.01 -1.12
C ALA A 134 -4.27 -13.34 -2.46
N TRP A 135 -4.77 -14.13 -3.41
CA TRP A 135 -5.23 -13.69 -4.72
C TRP A 135 -6.74 -13.42 -4.70
N PHE A 136 -7.14 -12.25 -5.20
CA PHE A 136 -8.53 -11.80 -5.28
C PHE A 136 -8.99 -11.59 -6.73
N HIS A 137 -10.30 -11.77 -6.95
CA HIS A 137 -10.94 -11.35 -8.19
C HIS A 137 -10.88 -9.83 -8.33
N LYS A 138 -10.34 -9.35 -9.45
CA LYS A 138 -10.24 -7.93 -9.77
C LYS A 138 -11.10 -7.48 -10.96
N ASN A 139 -11.67 -8.42 -11.73
CA ASN A 139 -12.28 -8.16 -13.03
C ASN A 139 -13.47 -9.09 -13.32
N SER A 140 -14.33 -9.32 -12.34
CA SER A 140 -15.58 -10.07 -12.51
C SER A 140 -16.63 -9.61 -11.50
N GLU A 141 -17.85 -10.12 -11.62
CA GLU A 141 -18.93 -9.96 -10.62
C GLU A 141 -18.53 -10.41 -9.20
N LYS A 142 -17.44 -11.17 -9.08
CA LYS A 142 -16.87 -11.61 -7.80
C LYS A 142 -15.82 -10.62 -7.28
N TYR A 143 -15.81 -9.35 -7.70
CA TYR A 143 -14.82 -8.34 -7.31
C TYR A 143 -14.54 -8.33 -5.81
N GLY A 144 -13.25 -8.41 -5.42
CA GLY A 144 -12.82 -8.49 -4.03
C GLY A 144 -13.06 -9.86 -3.36
N ARG A 145 -13.51 -10.89 -4.07
CA ARG A 145 -13.66 -12.25 -3.53
C ARG A 145 -12.34 -13.03 -3.64
N LEU A 146 -11.96 -13.66 -2.54
CA LEU A 146 -10.76 -14.51 -2.44
C LEU A 146 -10.85 -15.69 -3.40
N ILE A 147 -9.78 -15.91 -4.17
CA ILE A 147 -9.58 -17.07 -5.05
C ILE A 147 -8.74 -18.13 -4.33
N ARG A 148 -7.54 -17.76 -3.89
CA ARG A 148 -6.55 -18.66 -3.27
C ARG A 148 -5.66 -17.91 -2.29
N THR A 149 -5.16 -18.61 -1.27
CA THR A 149 -4.09 -18.14 -0.37
C THR A 149 -2.76 -18.79 -0.72
N TYR A 150 -1.67 -18.06 -0.54
CA TYR A 150 -0.31 -18.56 -0.73
C TYR A 150 0.28 -19.04 0.60
N SER A 151 1.14 -20.05 0.53
CA SER A 151 1.90 -20.52 1.68
C SER A 151 3.06 -19.57 1.95
N LEU A 152 3.10 -18.99 3.15
CA LEU A 152 4.21 -18.15 3.57
C LEU A 152 5.43 -19.01 3.99
N PRO A 153 6.66 -18.46 3.96
CA PRO A 153 7.79 -19.01 4.68
C PRO A 153 7.46 -19.26 6.16
N LYS A 154 7.98 -20.35 6.77
CA LYS A 154 7.61 -20.77 8.15
C LYS A 154 7.72 -19.64 9.18
N LYS A 155 8.73 -18.78 9.05
CA LYS A 155 8.98 -17.62 9.91
C LYS A 155 7.92 -16.52 9.83
N LEU A 156 7.16 -16.42 8.73
CA LEU A 156 6.09 -15.42 8.55
C LEU A 156 4.69 -15.96 8.87
N ARG A 157 4.54 -17.26 9.15
CA ARG A 157 3.20 -17.89 9.30
C ARG A 157 2.49 -17.57 10.62
N LYS A 158 3.22 -17.11 11.65
CA LYS A 158 2.68 -16.97 13.00
C LYS A 158 2.92 -15.56 13.53
N MET A 159 1.85 -14.92 14.00
CA MET A 159 1.90 -13.56 14.54
C MET A 159 2.91 -13.40 15.70
N LYS A 160 3.15 -14.48 16.46
CA LYS A 160 4.13 -14.48 17.55
C LYS A 160 5.56 -14.15 17.13
N HIS A 161 5.93 -14.31 15.85
CA HIS A 161 7.27 -14.00 15.34
C HIS A 161 7.44 -12.50 15.03
N PHE A 162 6.36 -11.76 14.88
CA PHE A 162 6.35 -10.32 14.61
C PHE A 162 6.41 -9.53 15.93
N ARG A 163 6.81 -8.26 15.86
CA ARG A 163 7.08 -7.43 17.04
C ARG A 163 5.82 -6.99 17.81
N GLY A 164 4.69 -6.86 17.13
CA GLY A 164 3.40 -6.49 17.70
C GLY A 164 2.26 -7.10 16.91
N LYS A 165 1.02 -6.96 17.39
CA LYS A 165 -0.18 -7.47 16.70
C LYS A 165 -0.49 -6.73 15.39
N ASN A 166 -0.06 -5.46 15.32
CA ASN A 166 -0.19 -4.59 14.16
C ASN A 166 1.21 -4.23 13.66
N LYS A 167 2.05 -5.26 13.46
CA LYS A 167 3.42 -5.15 12.94
C LYS A 167 3.72 -6.33 11.99
N GLY A 168 2.72 -6.73 11.22
CA GLY A 168 2.63 -7.94 10.40
C GLY A 168 3.28 -7.78 9.04
N LEU A 169 2.65 -8.36 8.00
CA LEU A 169 3.07 -8.17 6.61
C LEU A 169 2.55 -6.84 6.09
N GLU A 170 3.46 -5.94 5.77
CA GLU A 170 3.11 -4.57 5.37
C GLU A 170 3.12 -4.40 3.86
N ALA A 171 4.16 -4.92 3.21
CA ALA A 171 4.43 -4.59 1.82
C ALA A 171 4.49 -5.85 0.95
N LEU A 172 4.13 -5.68 -0.33
CA LEU A 172 4.03 -6.76 -1.31
C LEU A 172 4.48 -6.26 -2.68
N ALA A 173 5.32 -7.02 -3.37
CA ALA A 173 5.68 -6.74 -4.76
C ALA A 173 5.83 -8.04 -5.57
N TRP A 174 5.85 -7.90 -6.89
CA TRP A 174 6.09 -9.01 -7.81
C TRP A 174 7.43 -8.84 -8.52
N HIS A 175 8.30 -9.83 -8.38
CA HIS A 175 9.59 -9.88 -9.07
C HIS A 175 9.57 -10.95 -10.18
N PRO A 176 9.99 -10.65 -11.42
CA PRO A 176 9.98 -11.61 -12.54
C PRO A 176 10.72 -12.93 -12.23
N ARG A 177 11.91 -12.83 -11.62
CA ARG A 177 12.73 -13.98 -11.19
C ARG A 177 12.28 -14.68 -9.91
N TYR A 178 11.90 -13.93 -8.87
CA TYR A 178 11.68 -14.49 -7.52
C TYR A 178 10.21 -14.66 -7.13
N GLY A 179 9.30 -14.16 -7.97
CA GLY A 179 7.87 -14.20 -7.76
C GLY A 179 7.42 -13.19 -6.69
N ILE A 180 6.53 -13.64 -5.80
CA ILE A 180 5.96 -12.79 -4.75
C ILE A 180 7.04 -12.47 -3.71
N LEU A 181 7.30 -11.17 -3.53
CA LEU A 181 8.15 -10.60 -2.49
C LEU A 181 7.29 -9.90 -1.44
N THR A 182 7.65 -10.03 -0.18
CA THR A 182 6.95 -9.34 0.91
C THR A 182 7.92 -8.89 1.99
N ALA A 183 7.55 -7.85 2.72
CA ALA A 183 8.26 -7.36 3.89
C ALA A 183 7.29 -7.20 5.06
N ALA A 184 7.80 -7.40 6.28
CA ALA A 184 7.09 -7.00 7.48
C ALA A 184 7.31 -5.50 7.73
N GLU A 185 6.37 -4.85 8.43
CA GLU A 185 6.50 -3.43 8.79
C GLU A 185 7.79 -3.20 9.61
N TRP A 186 8.08 -4.14 10.51
CA TRP A 186 9.28 -4.17 11.34
C TRP A 186 10.04 -5.50 11.20
N PRO A 187 11.37 -5.51 11.42
CA PRO A 187 12.12 -6.75 11.53
C PRO A 187 11.47 -7.72 12.50
N LEU A 188 11.47 -9.03 12.18
CA LEU A 188 10.93 -10.04 13.10
C LEU A 188 11.61 -9.99 14.47
N LYS A 189 10.95 -10.48 15.52
CA LYS A 189 11.44 -10.42 16.91
C LYS A 189 12.84 -10.99 17.10
N ARG A 190 13.16 -12.06 16.36
CA ARG A 190 14.46 -12.75 16.42
C ARG A 190 15.61 -11.96 15.80
N ASP A 191 15.29 -11.00 14.92
CA ASP A 191 16.28 -10.24 14.16
C ASP A 191 16.58 -8.91 14.89
N GLY A 192 17.71 -8.26 14.56
CA GLY A 192 18.06 -6.96 15.10
C GLY A 192 17.04 -5.88 14.71
N LYS A 193 16.79 -4.88 15.57
CA LYS A 193 15.76 -3.84 15.35
C LYS A 193 15.92 -3.03 14.06
N LYS A 194 17.12 -2.99 13.48
CA LYS A 194 17.44 -2.29 12.22
C LYS A 194 17.76 -3.24 11.06
N LYS A 195 17.68 -4.56 11.25
CA LYS A 195 17.96 -5.56 10.20
C LYS A 195 16.65 -5.98 9.54
N GLN A 196 16.21 -5.22 8.55
CA GLN A 196 15.02 -5.55 7.77
C GLN A 196 15.34 -6.65 6.74
N THR A 197 14.31 -7.35 6.26
CA THR A 197 14.38 -8.45 5.33
C THR A 197 13.24 -8.38 4.31
N ILE A 198 13.57 -8.58 3.04
CA ILE A 198 12.61 -8.91 1.98
C ILE A 198 12.57 -10.42 1.86
N TYR A 199 11.37 -10.98 1.84
CA TYR A 199 11.13 -12.42 1.76
C TYR A 199 10.49 -12.78 0.43
N ALA A 200 11.08 -13.70 -0.31
CA ALA A 200 10.38 -14.42 -1.37
C ALA A 200 9.62 -15.61 -0.78
N LEU A 201 8.47 -15.98 -1.36
CA LEU A 201 7.70 -17.12 -0.89
C LEU A 201 8.41 -18.48 -1.03
N ASN A 202 9.41 -18.57 -1.91
CA ASN A 202 10.27 -19.75 -2.05
C ASN A 202 11.34 -19.86 -0.93
N GLY A 203 11.41 -18.91 0.00
CA GLY A 203 12.32 -18.92 1.14
C GLY A 203 13.62 -18.16 0.94
N ARG A 204 13.86 -17.53 -0.22
CA ARG A 204 14.98 -16.59 -0.39
C ARG A 204 14.73 -15.31 0.39
N GLU A 205 15.82 -14.73 0.89
CA GLU A 205 15.80 -13.57 1.76
C GLU A 205 16.94 -12.62 1.41
N TRP A 206 16.64 -11.33 1.47
CA TRP A 206 17.61 -10.25 1.29
C TRP A 206 17.49 -9.32 2.48
N HIS A 207 18.62 -8.96 3.07
CA HIS A 207 18.66 -8.11 4.25
C HIS A 207 19.07 -6.71 3.85
N PHE A 208 18.47 -5.72 4.50
CA PHE A 208 18.86 -4.32 4.38
C PHE A 208 18.74 -3.63 5.73
N LYS A 209 19.42 -2.51 5.87
CA LYS A 209 19.39 -1.69 7.09
C LYS A 209 18.18 -0.76 7.02
N ALA A 210 17.33 -0.76 8.05
CA ALA A 210 16.31 0.27 8.21
C ALA A 210 16.97 1.64 8.43
N GLU A 211 16.32 2.72 8.00
CA GLU A 211 16.85 4.08 8.14
C GLU A 211 17.16 4.42 9.61
N PRO A 212 18.15 5.30 9.86
CA PRO A 212 18.57 5.62 11.21
C PRO A 212 17.43 6.24 12.03
N GLU A 213 16.49 6.91 11.37
CA GLU A 213 15.35 7.59 11.99
C GLU A 213 14.60 6.73 13.02
N GLY A 214 14.17 7.40 14.10
CA GLY A 214 13.37 6.79 15.15
C GLY A 214 12.08 6.24 14.56
N ASN A 215 11.71 5.01 14.91
CA ASN A 215 10.52 4.36 14.37
C ASN A 215 10.43 4.25 12.83
N SER A 216 11.55 4.24 12.12
CA SER A 216 11.52 3.94 10.68
C SER A 216 11.04 2.51 10.42
N ALA A 217 9.89 2.40 9.76
CA ALA A 217 9.22 1.15 9.49
C ALA A 217 8.90 1.05 7.99
N VAL A 218 9.01 -0.15 7.43
CA VAL A 218 8.64 -0.38 6.02
C VAL A 218 7.16 -0.10 5.86
N SER A 219 6.77 0.44 4.72
CA SER A 219 5.39 0.76 4.38
C SER A 219 4.99 0.41 2.95
N ALA A 220 5.96 0.29 2.03
CA ALA A 220 5.74 -0.20 0.68
C ALA A 220 7.05 -0.73 0.09
N ILE A 221 6.95 -1.64 -0.88
CA ILE A 221 8.07 -2.10 -1.70
C ILE A 221 7.63 -2.19 -3.16
N GLU A 222 8.52 -1.93 -4.10
CA GLU A 222 8.25 -2.07 -5.54
C GLU A 222 9.49 -2.61 -6.27
N VAL A 223 9.28 -3.38 -7.34
CA VAL A 223 10.39 -3.89 -8.16
C VAL A 223 10.68 -2.91 -9.29
N THR A 224 11.93 -2.50 -9.40
CA THR A 224 12.40 -1.63 -10.49
C THR A 224 12.74 -2.43 -11.75
N ASP A 225 12.85 -1.76 -12.89
CA ASP A 225 13.10 -2.40 -14.18
C ASP A 225 14.41 -3.20 -14.23
N ASP A 226 15.41 -2.81 -13.43
CA ASP A 226 16.68 -3.53 -13.30
C ASP A 226 16.65 -4.67 -12.26
N GLY A 227 15.48 -4.92 -11.65
CA GLY A 227 15.25 -6.00 -10.69
C GLY A 227 15.62 -5.69 -9.24
N ASN A 228 16.12 -4.49 -8.93
CA ASN A 228 16.30 -4.06 -7.54
C ASN A 228 14.96 -3.65 -6.90
N ILE A 229 14.96 -3.44 -5.59
CA ILE A 229 13.75 -3.12 -4.84
C ILE A 229 13.79 -1.68 -4.36
N LEU A 230 12.75 -0.92 -4.67
CA LEU A 230 12.47 0.32 -3.95
C LEU A 230 11.75 -0.01 -2.65
N VAL A 231 12.18 0.58 -1.55
CA VAL A 231 11.58 0.45 -0.24
C VAL A 231 11.18 1.83 0.25
N LEU A 232 9.91 1.96 0.64
CA LEU A 232 9.39 3.14 1.30
C LEU A 232 9.33 2.89 2.80
N GLU A 233 10.05 3.69 3.58
CA GLU A 233 9.96 3.70 5.03
C GLU A 233 9.28 4.97 5.52
N ARG A 234 8.51 4.86 6.60
CA ARG A 234 7.89 5.99 7.29
C ARG A 234 8.35 6.02 8.74
N SER A 235 8.68 7.20 9.23
CA SER A 235 9.08 7.45 10.60
C SER A 235 8.15 8.50 11.20
N PHE A 236 7.49 8.12 12.29
CA PHE A 236 6.69 9.00 13.12
C PHE A 236 7.09 8.84 14.58
N THR A 237 7.60 9.92 15.17
CA THR A 237 8.08 9.95 16.57
C THR A 237 7.25 10.87 17.46
N GLY A 238 6.22 11.53 16.92
CA GLY A 238 5.28 12.38 17.67
C GLY A 238 4.85 13.61 16.87
N MET A 239 3.85 14.34 17.36
CA MET A 239 3.30 15.51 16.66
C MET A 239 4.28 16.70 16.57
N MET A 240 5.25 16.79 17.48
CA MET A 240 6.27 17.85 17.51
C MET A 240 7.50 17.51 16.67
N HIS A 241 7.53 16.33 16.05
CA HIS A 241 8.62 15.87 15.20
C HIS A 241 8.15 15.75 13.76
N PRO A 242 9.04 15.98 12.77
CA PRO A 242 8.68 15.82 11.37
C PRO A 242 8.28 14.37 11.09
N PHE A 243 7.24 14.20 10.28
CA PHE A 243 6.94 12.92 9.66
C PHE A 243 7.93 12.70 8.52
N VAL A 244 8.83 11.73 8.66
CA VAL A 244 9.88 11.46 7.67
C VAL A 244 9.46 10.28 6.81
N VAL A 245 9.54 10.46 5.49
CA VAL A 245 9.32 9.41 4.50
C VAL A 245 10.60 9.24 3.70
N THR A 246 11.15 8.04 3.70
CA THR A 246 12.37 7.72 2.96
C THR A 246 12.06 6.72 1.86
N LEU A 247 12.47 7.05 0.64
CA LEU A 247 12.50 6.10 -0.48
C LEU A 247 13.96 5.71 -0.74
N LYS A 248 14.24 4.42 -0.80
CA LYS A 248 15.59 3.92 -1.11
C LYS A 248 15.55 2.69 -2.00
N LYS A 249 16.66 2.46 -2.70
CA LYS A 249 16.90 1.26 -3.50
C LYS A 249 17.75 0.27 -2.70
N VAL A 250 17.34 -0.99 -2.65
CA VAL A 250 18.03 -2.10 -1.97
C VAL A 250 18.16 -3.33 -2.86
#